data_AF-A0A4P5SRR6-F1
#
_entry.id   AF-A0A4P5SRR6-F1
#
_cell.length_a   1.000
_cell.length_b   1.000
_cell.length_c   1.000
_cell.angle_alpha   90.00
_cell.angle_beta   90.00
_cell.angle_gamma   90.00
#
_symmetry.space_group_name_H-M   'P 1'
#
loop_
_entity.id
_entity.type
_entity.pdbx_description
1 polymer ?
#
loop_
_entity_poly.entity_id
_entity_poly.type
_entity_poly.pdbx_seq_one_letter_code
_entity_poly.pdbx_strand_id
1 'polypeptide(L)' 'MQVEFDPEKRILTLAERGLDMARAGEIFLEDHLTILDTRKDYGEECFISVLFLDNRMVFLA' A
#
# COMPACT_ATOMS: atom_id res chain seq x y z
N MET A 1 -0.63 -2.19 12.97
CA MET A 1 0.13 -0.98 12.57
C MET A 1 -0.87 0.15 12.33
N GLN A 2 -0.58 1.38 12.76
CA GLN A 2 -1.42 2.54 12.41
C GLN A 2 -1.04 3.00 11.00
N VAL A 3 -2.03 3.21 10.14
CA VAL A 3 -1.82 3.67 8.76
C VAL A 3 -2.69 4.90 8.55
N GLU A 4 -2.06 5.99 8.11
CA GLU A 4 -2.75 7.20 7.69
C GLU A 4 -2.90 7.20 6.17
N PHE A 5 -4.06 7.67 5.69
CA PHE A 5 -4.36 7.77 4.28
C PHE A 5 -5.43 8.83 4.07
N ASP A 6 -5.46 9.38 2.86
CA ASP A 6 -6.53 10.27 2.44
C ASP A 6 -7.88 9.50 2.35
N PRO A 7 -8.95 9.96 3.03
CA PRO A 7 -10.24 9.28 3.03
C PRO A 7 -10.91 9.18 1.66
N GLU A 8 -10.77 10.21 0.81
CA GLU A 8 -11.35 10.22 -0.54
C GLU A 8 -10.62 9.21 -1.45
N LYS A 9 -9.28 9.17 -1.35
CA LYS A 9 -8.44 8.17 -2.04
C LYS A 9 -8.80 6.75 -1.60
N ARG A 10 -9.09 6.53 -0.31
CA ARG A 10 -9.55 5.22 0.20
C ARG A 10 -10.87 4.82 -0.43
N ILE A 11 -11.87 5.71 -0.43
CA ILE A 11 -13.20 5.41 -1.00
C ILE A 11 -13.07 5.06 -2.48
N LEU A 12 -12.30 5.85 -3.24
CA LEU A 12 -12.09 5.61 -4.66
C LEU A 12 -11.36 4.27 -4.91
N THR A 13 -10.30 4.00 -4.14
CA THR A 13 -9.54 2.75 -4.26
C THR A 13 -10.40 1.53 -3.94
N LEU A 14 -11.27 1.62 -2.93
CA LEU A 14 -12.19 0.56 -2.57
C LEU A 14 -13.22 0.33 -3.67
N ALA A 15 -13.81 1.39 -4.22
CA ALA A 15 -14.82 1.28 -5.27
C ALA A 15 -14.25 0.75 -6.60
N GLU A 16 -13.08 1.25 -7.03
CA GLU A 16 -12.50 0.91 -8.33
C GLU A 16 -11.71 -0.41 -8.31
N ARG A 17 -11.00 -0.69 -7.22
CA ARG A 17 -10.03 -1.79 -7.15
C ARG A 17 -10.45 -2.88 -6.16
N GLY A 18 -11.46 -2.66 -5.33
CA GLY A 18 -11.86 -3.58 -4.27
C GLY A 18 -10.82 -3.74 -3.16
N LEU A 19 -9.95 -2.73 -2.98
CA LEU A 19 -8.87 -2.75 -1.99
C LEU A 19 -9.14 -1.69 -0.92
N ASP A 20 -9.12 -2.10 0.34
CA ASP A 20 -9.28 -1.19 1.47
C ASP A 20 -7.91 -0.77 2.02
N MET A 21 -7.58 0.52 1.92
CA MET A 21 -6.33 1.07 2.46
C MET A 21 -6.21 0.91 3.98
N ALA A 22 -7.33 0.76 4.71
CA ALA A 22 -7.31 0.47 6.14
C ALA A 22 -6.67 -0.89 6.48
N ARG A 23 -6.62 -1.80 5.50
CA ARG A 23 -5.99 -3.12 5.59
C ARG A 23 -4.51 -3.12 5.23
N ALA A 24 -3.94 -1.97 4.85
CA ALA A 24 -2.53 -1.89 4.44
C ALA A 24 -1.56 -2.36 5.53
N GLY A 25 -1.95 -2.35 6.82
CA GLY A 25 -1.12 -2.91 7.88
C GLY A 25 -1.01 -4.44 7.90
N GLU A 26 -1.97 -5.16 7.31
CA GLU A 26 -2.00 -6.63 7.28
C GLU A 26 -0.87 -7.21 6.43
N ILE A 27 -0.40 -6.44 5.45
CA ILE A 27 0.58 -6.88 4.46
C ILE A 27 1.95 -7.22 5.05
N PHE A 28 2.26 -6.62 6.20
CA PHE A 28 3.52 -6.78 6.90
C PHE A 28 3.52 -8.00 7.84
N LEU A 29 2.39 -8.72 7.93
CA LEU A 29 2.27 -9.97 8.69
C LEU A 29 2.74 -11.19 7.90
N GLU A 30 2.84 -11.04 6.57
CA GLU A 30 3.23 -12.09 5.62
C GLU A 30 4.49 -11.67 4.86
N ASP A 31 4.97 -12.55 3.98
CA ASP A 31 6.11 -12.25 3.10
C ASP A 31 5.81 -11.06 2.19
N HIS A 32 6.67 -10.05 2.28
CA HIS A 32 6.59 -8.83 1.51
C HIS A 32 7.98 -8.38 1.07
N LEU A 33 8.03 -7.73 -0.09
CA LEU A 33 9.23 -7.07 -0.59
C LEU A 33 9.02 -5.56 -0.53
N THR A 34 9.81 -4.87 0.29
CA THR A 34 9.81 -3.40 0.38
C THR A 34 11.11 -2.86 -0.22
N ILE A 35 11.01 -1.88 -1.11
CA ILE A 35 12.17 -1.20 -1.71
C ILE A 35 11.99 0.32 -1.66
N LEU A 36 13.11 1.04 -1.64
CA LEU A 36 13.12 2.49 -1.80
C LEU A 36 12.58 2.89 -3.18
N ASP A 37 11.64 3.83 -3.22
CA ASP A 37 11.12 4.38 -4.46
C ASP A 37 12.08 5.43 -5.03
N THR A 38 12.89 5.00 -5.99
CA THR A 38 13.86 5.86 -6.70
C THR A 38 13.32 6.43 -8.02
N ARG A 39 12.01 6.28 -8.29
CA ARG A 39 11.40 6.72 -9.57
C ARG A 39 11.41 8.24 -9.75
N LYS A 40 11.31 9.00 -8.65
CA LYS A 40 11.43 10.47 -8.64
C LYS A 40 11.90 10.95 -7.27
N ASP A 41 12.39 12.18 -7.22
CA ASP A 41 12.67 12.86 -5.95
C ASP A 41 11.35 13.41 -5.38
N TYR A 42 10.89 12.83 -4.28
CA TYR A 42 9.67 13.24 -3.58
C TYR A 42 9.94 14.29 -2.50
N GLY A 43 11.21 14.64 -2.24
CA GLY A 43 11.62 15.46 -1.10
C GLY A 43 11.76 14.69 0.21
N GLU A 44 11.44 13.40 0.21
CA GLU A 44 11.52 12.47 1.34
C GLU A 44 11.67 11.02 0.85
N GLU A 45 12.13 10.12 1.73
CA GLU A 45 12.24 8.70 1.41
C GLU A 45 10.85 8.06 1.30
N CYS A 46 10.46 7.73 0.06
CA CYS A 46 9.26 6.96 -0.22
C CYS A 46 9.62 5.48 -0.42
N PHE A 47 8.75 4.58 0.00
CA PHE A 47 8.94 3.13 -0.15
C PHE A 47 7.76 2.52 -0.89
N ILE A 48 8.04 1.47 -1.65
CA ILE A 48 7.01 0.65 -2.29
C ILE A 48 7.11 -0.78 -1.80
N SER A 49 5.97 -1.42 -1.56
CA SER A 49 5.88 -2.79 -1.09
C SER A 49 5.03 -3.66 -2.02
N VAL A 50 5.48 -4.89 -2.29
CA VAL A 50 4.76 -5.91 -3.07
C VAL A 50 4.57 -7.17 -2.24
N LEU A 51 3.37 -7.73 -2.28
CA LEU A 51 2.93 -8.84 -1.41
C LEU A 51 1.59 -9.42 -1.86
N PHE A 52 1.07 -10.40 -1.11
CA PHE A 52 -0.29 -10.94 -1.27
C PHE A 52 -1.23 -10.54 -0.13
N LEU A 53 -2.41 -10.02 -0.46
CA LEU A 53 -3.53 -9.80 0.46
C LEU A 53 -4.71 -10.65 -0.03
N ASP A 54 -5.20 -11.57 0.79
CA ASP A 54 -6.26 -12.53 0.43
C ASP A 54 -5.99 -13.26 -0.91
N ASN A 55 -4.77 -13.79 -1.08
CA ASN A 55 -4.30 -14.44 -2.32
C ASN A 55 -4.28 -13.55 -3.57
N ARG A 56 -4.43 -12.25 -3.41
CA ARG A 56 -4.28 -11.26 -4.49
C ARG A 56 -2.98 -10.50 -4.32
N MET A 57 -2.15 -10.48 -5.37
CA MET A 57 -0.95 -9.65 -5.37
C MET A 57 -1.36 -8.17 -5.34
N VAL A 58 -0.81 -7.41 -4.40
CA VAL A 58 -1.06 -5.98 -4.23
C VAL A 58 0.24 -5.20 -4.21
N PHE A 59 0.13 -3.93 -4.59
CA PHE A 59 1.22 -2.97 -4.62
C PHE A 59 0.84 -1.80 -3.70
N LEU A 60 1.66 -1.55 -2.68
CA LEU A 60 1.51 -0.42 -1.75
C LEU A 60 2.57 0.63 -2.06
N ALA A 61 2.15 1.88 -2.23
CA ALA A 61 2.97 3.05 -2.51
C ALA A 61 2.25 4.35 -2.13
#